data_AF-A0A9Q1C818-F1
#
_entry.id   AF-A0A9Q1C818-F1
#
_cell.length_a   1.000
_cell.length_b   1.000
_cell.length_c   1.000
_cell.angle_alpha   90.00
_cell.angle_beta   90.00
_cell.angle_gamma   90.00
#
_symmetry.space_group_name_H-M   'P 1'
#
loop_
_entity.id
_entity.type
_entity.pdbx_description
1 polymer ?
#
loop_
_entity_poly.entity_id
_entity_poly.type
_entity_poly.pdbx_seq_one_letter_code
_entity_poly.pdbx_strand_id
1 'polypeptide(L)'
;MLKKRARKPDESIPQLAQEIKRLTVQAYPVAPNRTTETLVRDYFIDSLEDTDTKWRVYQSRPRNLSDAVVVAVELESFFLAGTKRGTFAGP
;
A
#
# COMPACT_ATOMS: atom_id res chain seq x y z
N MET A 1 -5.81 -16.26 -9.99
CA MET A 1 -5.74 -15.94 -8.56
C MET A 1 -4.60 -14.95 -8.37
N LEU A 2 -4.86 -13.73 -7.89
CA LEU A 2 -3.80 -12.76 -7.56
C LEU A 2 -2.93 -13.40 -6.46
N LYS A 3 -1.79 -13.98 -6.86
CA LYS A 3 -0.82 -14.54 -5.92
C LYS A 3 -0.28 -13.39 -5.08
N LYS A 4 -0.21 -13.59 -3.76
CA LYS A 4 0.36 -12.66 -2.75
C LYS A 4 1.59 -11.96 -3.31
N ARG A 5 1.40 -10.78 -3.89
CA ARG A 5 2.49 -9.97 -4.44
C ARG A 5 3.02 -9.14 -3.29
N ALA A 6 4.29 -9.34 -2.95
CA ALA A 6 5.00 -8.42 -2.08
C ALA A 6 5.51 -7.23 -2.92
N ARG A 7 5.60 -6.05 -2.30
CA ARG A 7 6.26 -4.87 -2.87
C ARG A 7 7.70 -5.23 -3.26
N LYS A 8 8.21 -4.77 -4.40
CA LYS A 8 9.66 -4.92 -4.70
C LYS A 8 10.48 -3.86 -3.96
N PRO A 9 11.76 -4.11 -3.62
CA PRO A 9 12.61 -3.14 -2.92
C PRO A 9 12.67 -1.74 -3.57
N ASP A 10 12.65 -1.69 -4.90
CA ASP A 10 12.73 -0.43 -5.67
C ASP A 10 11.37 0.08 -6.18
N GLU A 11 10.28 -0.60 -5.83
CA GLU A 11 8.92 -0.21 -6.24
C GLU A 11 8.38 0.83 -5.26
N SER A 12 7.89 1.97 -5.76
CA SER A 12 7.25 2.96 -4.89
C SER A 12 5.85 2.50 -4.50
N ILE A 13 5.34 2.95 -3.35
CA ILE A 13 3.96 2.66 -2.91
C ILE A 13 2.92 3.03 -4.00
N PRO A 14 3.02 4.19 -4.69
CA PRO A 14 2.13 4.50 -5.80
C PRO A 14 2.23 3.52 -6.99
N GLN A 15 3.44 3.06 -7.34
CA GLN A 15 3.63 2.09 -8.42
C GLN A 15 2.98 0.74 -8.08
N LEU A 16 3.16 0.28 -6.84
CA LEU A 16 2.51 -0.94 -6.33
C LEU A 16 0.99 -0.85 -6.45
N ALA A 17 0.41 0.27 -6.02
CA ALA A 17 -1.03 0.50 -6.08
C ALA A 17 -1.57 0.51 -7.53
N GLN A 18 -0.86 1.18 -8.44
CA GLN A 18 -1.23 1.23 -9.86
C GLN A 18 -1.24 -0.18 -10.47
N GLU A 19 -0.24 -0.98 -10.16
CA GLU A 19 -0.11 -2.31 -10.70
C GLU A 19 -1.15 -3.29 -10.10
N ILE A 20 -1.45 -3.19 -8.80
CA ILE A 20 -2.53 -3.97 -8.17
C ILE A 20 -3.88 -3.61 -8.75
N LYS A 21 -4.15 -2.33 -8.98
CA LYS A 21 -5.37 -1.87 -9.66
C LYS A 21 -5.48 -2.48 -11.06
N ARG A 22 -4.40 -2.44 -11.85
CA ARG A 22 -4.34 -3.02 -13.20
C ARG A 22 -4.63 -4.52 -13.17
N LEU A 23 -3.97 -5.26 -12.28
CA LEU A 23 -4.14 -6.71 -12.14
C LEU A 23 -5.56 -7.09 -11.71
N THR A 24 -6.17 -6.31 -10.81
CA THR A 24 -7.52 -6.59 -10.33
C THR A 24 -8.57 -6.31 -11.41
N VAL A 25 -8.44 -5.22 -12.16
CA VAL A 25 -9.33 -4.92 -13.31
C VAL A 25 -9.21 -6.00 -14.38
N GLN A 26 -7.99 -6.49 -14.65
CA GLN A 26 -7.78 -7.58 -15.60
C GLN A 26 -8.39 -8.91 -15.13
N ALA A 27 -8.35 -9.19 -13.83
CA ALA A 27 -8.92 -10.40 -13.25
C ALA A 27 -10.46 -10.36 -13.16
N TYR A 28 -11.05 -9.16 -13.07
CA TYR A 28 -12.48 -8.97 -12.85
C TYR A 28 -13.09 -7.91 -13.79
N PRO A 29 -13.06 -8.11 -15.12
CA PRO A 29 -13.50 -7.11 -16.10
C PRO A 29 -15.02 -6.81 -16.05
N VAL A 30 -15.82 -7.74 -15.51
CA VAL A 30 -17.29 -7.63 -15.43
C VAL A 30 -17.80 -7.37 -14.00
N ALA A 31 -16.91 -7.27 -13.02
CA ALA A 31 -17.32 -7.07 -11.64
C ALA A 31 -17.82 -5.63 -11.40
N PRO A 32 -18.82 -5.43 -10.52
CA PRO A 32 -19.26 -4.09 -10.16
C PRO A 32 -18.11 -3.26 -9.58
N ASN A 33 -18.01 -1.99 -9.97
CA ASN A 33 -16.95 -1.08 -9.54
C ASN A 33 -16.72 -1.08 -8.01
N ARG A 34 -17.79 -1.09 -7.21
CA ARG A 34 -17.69 -1.14 -5.75
C ARG A 34 -17.00 -2.41 -5.22
N THR A 35 -17.25 -3.55 -5.85
CA THR A 35 -16.62 -4.83 -5.49
C THR A 35 -15.14 -4.80 -5.85
N THR A 36 -14.83 -4.34 -7.07
CA THR A 36 -13.45 -4.20 -7.55
C THR A 36 -12.65 -3.21 -6.69
N GLU A 37 -13.22 -2.08 -6.28
CA GLU A 37 -12.56 -1.10 -5.40
C GLU A 37 -12.21 -1.70 -4.04
N THR A 38 -13.14 -2.46 -3.46
CA THR A 38 -12.92 -3.16 -2.19
C THR A 38 -11.77 -4.16 -2.32
N LEU A 39 -11.81 -4.99 -3.38
CA LEU A 39 -10.77 -5.98 -3.65
C LEU A 39 -9.40 -5.34 -3.88
N VAL A 40 -9.33 -4.30 -4.71
CA VAL A 40 -8.08 -3.57 -5.00
C VAL A 40 -7.48 -3.01 -3.72
N ARG A 41 -8.31 -2.40 -2.86
CA ARG A 41 -7.87 -1.89 -1.56
C ARG A 41 -7.30 -3.00 -0.69
N ASP A 42 -8.04 -4.08 -0.49
CA ASP A 42 -7.63 -5.15 0.42
C ASP A 42 -6.36 -5.85 -0.09
N TYR A 43 -6.26 -6.09 -1.41
CA TYR A 43 -5.04 -6.61 -2.03
C TYR A 43 -3.85 -5.67 -1.88
N PHE A 44 -4.06 -4.35 -2.01
CA PHE A 44 -3.00 -3.37 -1.79
C PHE A 44 -2.49 -3.43 -0.35
N ILE A 45 -3.38 -3.43 0.64
CA ILE A 45 -2.96 -3.49 2.03
C ILE A 45 -2.18 -4.79 2.29
N ASP A 46 -2.67 -5.92 1.78
CA ASP A 46 -2.00 -7.23 1.90
C ASP A 46 -0.63 -7.30 1.22
N SER A 47 -0.39 -6.49 0.19
CA SER A 47 0.89 -6.42 -0.53
C SER A 47 1.99 -5.61 0.17
N LEU A 48 1.64 -4.85 1.20
CA LEU A 48 2.60 -4.14 2.04
C LEU A 48 3.43 -5.16 2.83
N GLU A 49 4.76 -5.07 2.72
CA GLU A 49 5.70 -6.00 3.34
C GLU A 49 5.82 -5.80 4.85
N ASP A 50 5.86 -4.55 5.29
CA ASP A 50 5.99 -4.21 6.70
C ASP A 50 4.66 -4.42 7.43
N THR A 51 4.70 -5.26 8.47
CA THR A 51 3.51 -5.62 9.24
C THR A 51 2.98 -4.45 10.06
N ASP A 52 3.86 -3.56 10.56
CA ASP A 52 3.43 -2.36 11.29
C ASP A 52 2.72 -1.38 10.35
N THR A 53 3.29 -1.12 9.17
CA THR A 53 2.68 -0.28 8.12
C THR A 53 1.34 -0.85 7.69
N LYS A 54 1.27 -2.16 7.42
CA LYS A 54 0.01 -2.85 7.10
C LYS A 54 -1.05 -2.64 8.19
N TRP A 55 -0.67 -2.86 9.45
CA TRP A 55 -1.56 -2.71 10.59
C TRP A 55 -2.07 -1.27 10.74
N ARG A 56 -1.19 -0.27 10.62
CA ARG A 56 -1.56 1.15 10.69
C ARG A 56 -2.48 1.58 9.55
N VAL A 57 -2.21 1.12 8.32
CA VAL A 57 -3.10 1.35 7.18
C VAL A 57 -4.46 0.68 7.40
N TYR A 58 -4.52 -0.53 7.97
CA TYR A 58 -5.79 -1.15 8.35
C TYR A 58 -6.53 -0.34 9.43
N GLN A 59 -5.82 0.17 10.44
CA GLN A 59 -6.42 0.94 11.53
C GLN A 59 -6.98 2.31 11.09
N SER A 60 -6.47 2.90 10.01
CA SER A 60 -7.01 4.15 9.45
C SER A 60 -8.37 3.98 8.78
N ARG A 61 -8.83 2.74 8.59
CA ARG A 61 -10.11 2.37 7.95
C ARG A 61 -10.30 3.04 6.57
N PRO A 62 -9.38 2.81 5.62
CA PRO A 62 -9.43 3.42 4.31
C PRO A 62 -10.70 3.00 3.55
N ARG A 63 -11.38 3.96 2.93
CA ARG A 63 -12.63 3.68 2.20
C ARG A 63 -12.38 3.13 0.81
N ASN A 64 -11.23 3.46 0.23
CA ASN A 64 -10.84 3.10 -1.13
C ASN A 64 -9.31 2.93 -1.22
N LEU A 65 -8.81 2.56 -2.41
CA LEU A 65 -7.38 2.40 -2.66
C LEU A 65 -6.58 3.69 -2.42
N SER A 66 -7.09 4.84 -2.87
CA SER A 66 -6.41 6.12 -2.74
C SER A 66 -6.18 6.50 -1.28
N ASP A 67 -7.20 6.32 -0.42
CA ASP A 67 -7.07 6.55 1.03
C ASP A 67 -5.94 5.67 1.62
N ALA A 68 -5.90 4.39 1.24
CA ALA A 68 -4.88 3.46 1.71
C ALA A 68 -3.47 3.86 1.24
N VAL A 69 -3.34 4.33 0.00
CA VAL A 69 -2.07 4.81 -0.58
C VAL A 69 -1.58 6.05 0.14
N VAL A 70 -2.47 7.02 0.42
CA VAL A 70 -2.10 8.25 1.15
C VAL A 70 -1.51 7.91 2.51
N VAL A 71 -2.21 7.08 3.30
CA VAL A 71 -1.73 6.69 4.63
C VAL A 71 -0.40 5.92 4.55
N ALA A 72 -0.26 5.01 3.59
CA ALA A 72 0.98 4.25 3.42
C ALA A 72 2.18 5.16 3.04
N VAL A 73 1.97 6.14 2.16
CA VAL A 73 3.00 7.12 1.77
C VAL A 73 3.36 8.06 2.93
N GLU A 74 2.39 8.50 3.71
CA GLU A 74 2.63 9.29 4.92
C GLU A 74 3.52 8.52 5.91
N LEU A 75 3.18 7.26 6.19
CA LEU A 75 3.98 6.40 7.07
C LEU A 75 5.41 6.22 6.55
N GLU A 76 5.59 5.90 5.27
CA GLU A 76 6.92 5.80 4.65
C GLU A 76 7.71 7.10 4.80
N SER A 77 7.06 8.24 4.58
CA SER A 77 7.68 9.56 4.71
C SER A 77 8.09 9.85 6.16
N PHE A 78 7.27 9.48 7.14
CA PHE A 78 7.61 9.59 8.56
C PHE A 78 8.80 8.71 8.95
N PHE A 79 8.86 7.47 8.49
CA PHE A 79 10.00 6.57 8.76
C PHE A 79 11.29 7.08 8.12
N LEU A 80 11.22 7.55 6.87
CA LEU A 80 12.37 8.17 6.19
C LEU A 80 12.85 9.43 6.92
N ALA A 81 11.93 10.28 7.38
CA ALA A 81 12.26 11.49 8.14
C ALA A 81 12.84 11.18 9.54
N GLY A 82 12.33 10.15 10.22
CA GLY A 82 12.84 9.69 11.51
C GLY A 82 14.23 9.07 11.42
N THR A 83 14.49 8.29 10.36
CA THR A 83 15.81 7.68 10.08
C THR A 83 16.88 8.75 9.88
N LYS A 84 16.56 9.86 9.20
CA LYS A 84 17.49 10.99 9.02
C LYS A 84 17.84 11.73 10.32
N ARG A 85 17.02 11.63 11.37
CA ARG A 85 17.29 12.26 12.68
C ARG A 85 18.22 11.42 13.57
N GLY A 86 18.33 10.11 13.33
CA GLY A 86 19.22 9.21 14.09
C GLY A 86 20.71 9.33 13.70
N THR A 87 21.03 9.87 12.53
CA THR A 87 22.39 9.98 12.00
C THR A 87 23.17 11.24 12.41
N PHE A 88 22.59 12.12 13.25
CA PHE A 88 23.28 13.32 13.76
C PHE A 88 23.63 13.27 15.25
N ALA A 89 23.54 12.09 15.88
CA ALA A 89 24.00 11.89 17.26
C ALA A 89 25.23 10.96 17.26
N GLY A 90 26.41 11.56 17.13
CA GLY A 90 27.70 10.92 17.33
C GLY A 90 28.77 11.99 17.60
N PRO A 91 29.44 11.98 18.77
CA PRO A 91 30.35 13.03 19.24
C PRO A 91 31.68 13.11 18.48
#